data_AF-A0A183HMC0-F1
#
_entry.id   AF-A0A183HMC0-F1
#
_cell.length_a   1.000
_cell.length_b   1.000
_cell.length_c   1.000
_cell.angle_alpha   90.00
_cell.angle_beta   90.00
_cell.angle_gamma   90.00
#
_symmetry.space_group_name_H-M   'P 1'
#
loop_
_entity.id
_entity.type
_entity.pdbx_description
1 polymer ?
#
loop_
_entity_poly.entity_id
_entity_poly.type
_entity_poly.pdbx_seq_one_letter_code
_entity_poly.pdbx_strand_id
1 'polypeptide(L)'
;RYCSLPVECRICKLTLISAPQLARSLHNLLPLPVFEEVDTTEGMVKRTNNKEVKKSADQPTKLNPFELKYNRAKHKILGTKAVSAPCGAPGLSKKKAFENRARTLAVEWKERGKRNKIIDQRIGEGNGMVSNDEYISKRFTAERLKFFKAANSELANDGEEKLTHRGRELTEVGKYDRTILSDEDDDE
;
A
#
# COMPACT_ATOMS: atom_id res chain seq x y z
N ARG A 1 52.88 -5.88 43.16
CA ARG A 1 52.36 -7.22 43.54
C ARG A 1 51.30 -7.57 42.52
N TYR A 2 51.60 -8.45 41.58
CA TYR A 2 50.78 -8.69 40.39
C TYR A 2 49.50 -9.45 40.75
N CYS A 3 48.40 -9.07 40.08
CA CYS A 3 47.05 -9.59 40.26
C CYS A 3 47.01 -11.12 40.15
N SER A 4 46.61 -11.80 41.21
CA SER A 4 46.22 -13.22 41.13
C SER A 4 44.97 -13.34 40.27
N LEU A 5 45.04 -14.08 39.17
CA LEU A 5 43.87 -14.37 38.33
C LEU A 5 42.77 -15.02 39.21
N PRO A 6 41.51 -14.58 39.10
CA PRO A 6 40.40 -15.28 39.73
C PRO A 6 40.34 -16.72 39.21
N VAL A 7 40.28 -17.69 40.11
CA VAL A 7 40.27 -19.13 39.77
C VAL A 7 39.03 -19.50 38.94
N GLU A 8 37.95 -18.70 39.04
CA GLU A 8 36.65 -18.98 38.43
C GLU A 8 36.03 -17.75 37.74
N CYS A 9 35.42 -17.98 36.58
CA CYS A 9 34.63 -17.00 35.82
C CYS A 9 33.29 -16.71 36.52
N ARG A 10 32.98 -15.44 36.87
CA ARG A 10 31.70 -15.09 37.54
C ARG A 10 30.44 -15.24 36.67
N ILE A 11 30.61 -15.26 35.35
CA ILE A 11 29.49 -15.38 34.39
C ILE A 11 29.23 -16.84 34.03
N CYS A 12 30.29 -17.63 33.92
CA CYS A 12 30.27 -18.96 33.31
C CYS A 12 30.75 -20.10 34.23
N LYS A 13 31.27 -19.76 35.43
CA LYS A 13 31.79 -20.67 36.46
C LYS A 13 32.88 -21.66 36.01
N LEU A 14 33.48 -21.44 34.84
CA LEU A 14 34.62 -22.23 34.37
C LEU A 14 35.89 -21.89 35.15
N THR A 15 36.65 -22.92 35.52
CA THR A 15 37.96 -22.83 36.16
C THR A 15 39.01 -22.41 35.14
N LEU A 16 39.54 -21.18 35.26
CA LEU A 16 40.37 -20.54 34.22
C LEU A 16 41.82 -21.07 34.15
N ILE A 17 42.21 -21.97 35.06
CA ILE A 17 43.57 -22.53 35.15
C ILE A 17 43.83 -23.63 34.10
N SER A 18 42.79 -24.22 33.50
CA SER A 18 42.91 -25.37 32.59
C SER A 18 43.08 -25.01 31.11
N ALA A 19 43.06 -23.73 30.75
CA ALA A 19 43.13 -23.27 29.36
C ALA A 19 44.43 -22.48 29.08
N PRO A 20 45.59 -23.16 28.87
CA PRO A 20 46.86 -22.50 28.56
C PRO A 20 46.82 -21.63 27.28
N GLN A 21 45.81 -21.84 26.42
CA GLN A 21 45.54 -21.03 25.22
C GLN A 21 45.02 -19.61 25.56
N LEU A 22 44.25 -19.45 26.64
CA LEU A 22 43.72 -18.15 27.10
C LEU A 22 44.78 -17.32 27.83
N ALA A 23 45.77 -17.96 28.46
CA ALA A 23 46.87 -17.28 29.13
C ALA A 23 47.78 -16.50 28.15
N ARG A 24 47.92 -16.98 26.90
CA ARG A 24 48.76 -16.32 25.88
C ARG A 24 48.09 -15.11 25.22
N SER A 25 46.76 -15.05 25.17
CA SER A 25 46.03 -13.89 24.63
C SER A 25 46.08 -12.67 25.56
N LEU A 26 46.43 -12.84 26.84
CA LEU A 26 46.41 -11.76 27.83
C LEU A 26 47.68 -10.90 27.84
N HIS A 27 48.76 -11.30 27.14
CA HIS A 27 49.99 -10.52 27.05
C HIS A 27 49.88 -9.26 26.18
N ASN A 28 48.83 -9.16 25.35
CA ASN A 28 48.62 -8.03 24.43
C ASN A 28 47.46 -7.12 24.84
N LEU A 29 46.88 -7.33 26.03
CA LEU A 29 45.87 -6.44 26.57
C LEU A 29 46.60 -5.27 27.25
N LEU A 30 46.79 -4.19 26.50
CA LEU A 30 47.13 -2.92 27.11
C LEU A 30 46.03 -2.53 28.10
N PRO A 31 46.36 -1.83 29.20
CA PRO A 31 45.36 -1.32 30.12
C PRO A 31 44.31 -0.53 29.35
N LEU A 32 43.05 -0.94 29.48
CA LEU A 32 41.95 -0.18 28.89
C LEU A 32 41.97 1.22 29.53
N PRO A 33 41.79 2.29 28.73
CA PRO A 33 41.63 3.62 29.28
C PRO A 33 40.44 3.63 30.24
N VAL A 34 40.51 4.50 31.25
CA VAL A 34 39.45 4.69 32.23
C VAL A 34 38.15 5.01 31.48
N PHE A 35 37.06 4.37 31.89
CA PHE A 35 35.74 4.59 31.30
C PHE A 35 35.27 6.01 31.61
N GLU A 36 35.01 6.80 30.57
CA GLU A 36 34.34 8.10 30.67
C GLU A 36 32.84 7.90 30.48
N GLU A 37 32.05 8.20 31.52
CA GLU A 37 30.59 8.20 31.44
C GLU A 37 30.14 9.33 30.51
N VAL A 38 29.57 8.97 29.36
CA VAL A 38 28.92 9.91 28.45
C VAL A 38 27.43 9.94 28.79
N ASP A 39 26.90 11.12 29.12
CA ASP A 39 25.49 11.31 29.38
C ASP A 39 24.65 10.90 28.15
N THR A 40 23.88 9.83 28.31
CA THR A 40 22.94 9.30 27.28
C THR A 40 21.81 10.25 26.87
N THR A 41 21.81 11.50 27.34
CA THR A 41 20.81 12.52 27.00
C THR A 41 20.84 12.91 25.52
N GLU A 42 21.95 12.66 24.83
CA GLU A 42 22.08 12.88 23.37
C GLU A 42 21.66 11.66 22.52
N GLY A 43 21.48 10.48 23.15
CA GLY A 43 21.19 9.22 22.45
C GLY A 43 19.72 8.80 22.43
N MET A 44 18.88 9.36 23.30
CA MET A 44 17.44 9.10 23.28
C MET A 44 16.74 10.09 22.34
N VAL A 45 16.60 9.71 21.07
CA VAL A 45 15.66 10.34 20.14
C VAL A 45 14.25 10.19 20.73
N LYS A 46 13.82 11.18 21.50
CA LYS A 46 12.41 11.38 21.82
C LYS A 46 11.69 11.52 20.47
N ARG A 47 10.83 10.55 20.15
CA ARG A 47 9.92 10.63 19.00
C ARG A 47 8.96 11.79 19.25
N THR A 48 9.35 13.00 18.89
CA THR A 48 8.42 14.12 18.77
C THR A 48 7.78 14.00 17.39
N ASN A 49 6.46 13.81 17.39
CA ASN A 49 5.68 13.78 16.18
C ASN A 49 5.73 15.15 15.49
N ASN A 50 5.93 15.12 14.17
CA ASN A 50 5.72 16.20 13.21
C ASN A 50 6.40 17.55 13.51
N LYS A 51 7.66 17.65 13.07
CA LYS A 51 8.20 18.92 12.56
C LYS A 51 8.74 18.66 11.17
N GLU A 52 8.08 19.19 10.15
CA GLU A 52 8.58 19.17 8.77
C GLU A 52 9.90 19.94 8.72
N VAL A 53 11.01 19.19 8.82
CA VAL A 53 12.33 19.75 8.60
C VAL A 53 12.45 19.99 7.09
N LYS A 54 12.36 21.27 6.70
CA LYS A 54 12.75 21.73 5.37
C LYS A 54 14.19 21.28 5.12
N LYS A 55 14.37 20.25 4.29
CA LYS A 55 15.70 19.83 3.83
C LYS A 55 16.34 21.01 3.10
N SER A 56 17.39 21.57 3.69
CA SER A 56 18.31 22.44 2.99
C SER A 56 18.85 21.68 1.79
N ALA A 57 18.55 22.16 0.59
CA ALA A 57 19.21 21.72 -0.62
C ALA A 57 20.73 21.92 -0.45
N ASP A 58 21.52 21.04 -1.04
CA ASP A 58 22.96 21.22 -1.26
C ASP A 58 23.98 20.82 -0.18
N GLN A 59 23.78 19.68 0.48
CA GLN A 59 24.95 18.86 0.86
C GLN A 59 24.77 17.41 0.43
N PRO A 60 25.71 16.85 -0.38
CA PRO A 60 25.68 15.43 -0.69
C PRO A 60 25.97 14.67 0.60
N THR A 61 24.95 14.09 1.19
CA THR A 61 25.11 13.14 2.30
C THR A 61 26.05 12.05 1.83
N LYS A 62 27.18 11.86 2.52
CA LYS A 62 28.14 10.78 2.23
C LYS A 62 27.38 9.45 2.27
N LEU A 63 27.15 8.88 1.10
CA LEU A 63 26.42 7.64 0.97
C LEU A 63 27.31 6.51 1.49
N ASN A 64 26.74 5.64 2.31
CA ASN A 64 27.46 4.49 2.82
C ASN A 64 27.89 3.58 1.63
N PRO A 65 29.17 3.22 1.49
CA PRO A 65 29.65 2.35 0.41
C PRO A 65 28.89 1.01 0.30
N PHE A 66 28.34 0.48 1.40
CA PHE A 66 27.56 -0.77 1.38
C PHE A 66 26.16 -0.65 0.76
N GLU A 67 25.64 0.57 0.60
CA GLU A 67 24.35 0.81 -0.06
C GLU A 67 24.47 0.79 -1.60
N LEU A 68 25.70 0.84 -2.11
CA LEU A 68 26.03 0.89 -3.52
C LEU A 68 26.62 -0.45 -3.96
N LYS A 69 26.12 -1.01 -5.05
CA LYS A 69 26.66 -2.22 -5.66
C LYS A 69 27.71 -1.86 -6.69
N TYR A 70 28.91 -2.42 -6.55
CA TYR A 70 30.01 -2.25 -7.49
C TYR A 70 30.32 -3.57 -8.21
N ASN A 71 30.63 -3.49 -9.50
CA ASN A 71 31.10 -4.63 -10.28
C ASN A 71 32.54 -4.38 -10.71
N ARG A 72 33.39 -5.42 -10.67
CA ARG A 72 34.75 -5.33 -11.21
C ARG A 72 34.73 -5.58 -12.71
N ALA A 73 35.46 -4.77 -13.46
CA ALA A 73 35.67 -5.00 -14.88
C ALA A 73 36.77 -6.03 -15.08
N LYS A 74 36.56 -6.87 -16.07
CA LYS A 74 37.50 -7.92 -16.44
C LYS A 74 38.66 -7.35 -17.26
N HIS A 75 38.38 -6.39 -18.16
CA HIS A 75 39.36 -5.75 -19.04
C HIS A 75 39.20 -4.23 -19.02
N LYS A 76 40.33 -3.51 -19.17
CA LYS A 76 40.35 -2.04 -19.25
C LYS A 76 40.14 -1.62 -20.71
N ILE A 77 38.91 -1.22 -21.03
CA ILE A 77 38.54 -0.75 -22.38
C ILE A 77 38.54 0.78 -22.37
N LEU A 78 39.36 1.38 -23.23
CA LEU A 78 39.44 2.84 -23.40
C LEU A 78 38.07 3.42 -23.80
N GLY A 79 37.70 4.56 -23.23
CA GLY A 79 36.43 5.25 -23.53
C GLY A 79 35.20 4.75 -22.76
N THR A 80 35.32 3.72 -21.92
CA THR A 80 34.23 3.27 -21.05
C THR A 80 34.25 3.97 -19.69
N LYS A 81 33.07 4.11 -19.07
CA LYS A 81 32.94 4.71 -17.73
C LYS A 81 33.80 3.94 -16.73
N ALA A 82 34.36 4.65 -15.75
CA ALA A 82 35.16 4.02 -14.71
C ALA A 82 34.41 2.84 -14.07
N VAL A 83 35.11 1.72 -13.98
CA VAL A 83 34.63 0.44 -13.44
C VAL A 83 34.14 0.55 -12.01
N SER A 84 34.72 1.49 -11.26
CA SER A 84 34.34 1.84 -9.89
C SER A 84 33.03 2.62 -9.79
N ALA A 85 32.37 2.93 -10.92
CA ALA A 85 31.05 3.52 -10.88
C ALA A 85 30.05 2.51 -10.28
N PRO A 86 29.15 2.96 -9.39
CA PRO A 86 28.15 2.08 -8.81
C PRO A 86 27.18 1.59 -9.90
N CYS A 87 27.01 0.27 -9.98
CA CYS A 87 26.07 -0.40 -10.88
C CYS A 87 24.61 -0.20 -10.46
N GLY A 88 24.36 0.16 -9.20
CA GLY A 88 23.04 0.43 -8.67
C GLY A 88 23.00 0.45 -7.14
N ALA A 89 21.81 0.70 -6.58
CA ALA A 89 21.58 0.74 -5.14
C ALA A 89 20.57 -0.37 -4.73
N PRO A 90 21.06 -1.54 -4.26
CA PRO A 90 20.19 -2.67 -3.90
C PRO A 90 19.22 -2.35 -2.76
N GLY A 91 19.62 -1.54 -1.77
CA GLY A 91 18.78 -1.16 -0.64
C GLY A 91 17.53 -0.40 -1.07
N LEU A 92 17.70 0.61 -1.95
CA LEU A 92 16.58 1.39 -2.49
C LEU A 92 15.63 0.53 -3.33
N SER A 93 16.17 -0.38 -4.14
CA SER A 93 15.37 -1.32 -4.94
C SER A 93 14.53 -2.25 -4.05
N LYS A 94 15.14 -2.83 -3.00
CA LYS A 94 14.43 -3.68 -2.02
C LYS A 94 13.33 -2.91 -1.29
N LYS A 95 13.63 -1.69 -0.84
CA LYS A 95 12.66 -0.83 -0.15
C LYS A 95 11.46 -0.54 -1.06
N LYS A 96 11.70 -0.12 -2.31
CA LYS A 96 10.64 0.13 -3.29
C LYS A 96 9.79 -1.12 -3.54
N ALA A 97 10.41 -2.29 -3.67
CA ALA A 97 9.69 -3.55 -3.85
C ALA A 97 8.82 -3.90 -2.63
N PHE A 98 9.30 -3.63 -1.41
CA PHE A 98 8.52 -3.81 -0.19
C PHE A 98 7.34 -2.83 -0.12
N GLU A 99 7.56 -1.56 -0.42
CA GLU A 99 6.51 -0.54 -0.47
C GLU A 99 5.43 -0.89 -1.52
N ASN A 100 5.83 -1.38 -2.69
CA ASN A 100 4.90 -1.85 -3.71
C ASN A 100 4.05 -3.02 -3.19
N ARG A 101 4.65 -4.02 -2.55
CA ARG A 101 3.91 -5.15 -1.95
C ARG A 101 2.99 -4.70 -0.82
N ALA A 102 3.40 -3.73 -0.02
CA ALA A 102 2.57 -3.16 1.03
C ALA A 102 1.36 -2.40 0.44
N ARG A 103 1.53 -1.76 -0.71
CA ARG A 103 0.44 -1.08 -1.41
C ARG A 103 -0.53 -2.03 -2.12
N THR A 104 -0.04 -3.15 -2.66
CA THR A 104 -0.88 -4.11 -3.41
C THR A 104 -1.31 -5.29 -2.55
N LEU A 105 -0.40 -6.24 -2.31
CA LEU A 105 -0.68 -7.51 -1.64
C LEU A 105 -1.21 -7.35 -0.22
N ALA A 106 -0.70 -6.37 0.54
CA ALA A 106 -1.18 -6.18 1.92
C ALA A 106 -2.62 -5.62 1.95
N VAL A 107 -3.01 -4.83 0.95
CA VAL A 107 -4.39 -4.36 0.80
C VAL A 107 -5.29 -5.53 0.41
N GLU A 108 -4.90 -6.30 -0.61
CA GLU A 108 -5.62 -7.51 -1.04
C GLU A 108 -5.83 -8.50 0.13
N TRP A 109 -4.79 -8.71 0.94
CA TRP A 109 -4.87 -9.55 2.13
C TRP A 109 -5.85 -9.00 3.18
N LYS A 110 -5.84 -7.68 3.41
CA LYS A 110 -6.76 -7.00 4.33
C LYS A 110 -8.20 -7.01 3.82
N GLU A 111 -8.40 -7.12 2.51
CA GLU A 111 -9.70 -7.23 1.85
C GLU A 111 -10.20 -8.67 1.77
N ARG A 112 -9.32 -9.65 1.91
CA ARG A 112 -9.69 -11.06 1.92
C ARG A 112 -10.70 -11.36 3.04
N GLY A 113 -11.89 -11.78 2.65
CA GLY A 113 -13.02 -12.04 3.56
C GLY A 113 -13.99 -10.88 3.73
N LYS A 114 -13.75 -9.72 3.09
CA LYS A 114 -14.72 -8.62 3.03
C LYS A 114 -15.54 -8.72 1.75
N ARG A 115 -16.87 -8.62 1.90
CA ARG A 115 -17.81 -8.59 0.77
C ARG A 115 -18.22 -7.19 0.32
N ASN A 116 -17.82 -6.16 1.07
CA ASN A 116 -18.24 -4.78 0.82
C ASN A 116 -17.21 -4.09 -0.10
N LYS A 117 -17.66 -3.59 -1.25
CA LYS A 117 -16.85 -2.81 -2.19
C LYS A 117 -17.47 -1.42 -2.36
N ILE A 118 -16.68 -0.37 -2.18
CA ILE A 118 -17.10 1.01 -2.45
C ILE A 118 -16.82 1.28 -3.93
N ILE A 119 -17.85 1.65 -4.69
CA ILE A 119 -17.74 2.01 -6.11
C ILE A 119 -17.83 3.53 -6.21
N ASP A 120 -16.76 4.19 -6.65
CA ASP A 120 -16.76 5.63 -6.89
C ASP A 120 -17.36 5.91 -8.28
N GLN A 121 -18.53 6.53 -8.31
CA GLN A 121 -19.24 6.94 -9.53
C GLN A 121 -19.10 8.44 -9.83
N ARG A 122 -18.16 9.14 -9.20
CA ARG A 122 -17.96 10.56 -9.45
C ARG A 122 -17.47 10.77 -10.88
N ILE A 123 -18.10 11.71 -11.57
CA ILE A 123 -17.81 12.06 -12.96
C ILE A 123 -16.53 12.90 -12.99
N GLY A 124 -15.52 12.48 -13.76
CA GLY A 124 -14.29 13.27 -13.96
C GLY A 124 -13.03 12.73 -13.28
N GLU A 125 -13.13 11.74 -12.40
CA GLU A 125 -11.95 11.20 -11.70
C GLU A 125 -11.56 9.81 -12.25
N GLY A 126 -10.31 9.65 -12.68
CA GLY A 126 -9.70 8.33 -12.91
C GLY A 126 -9.57 7.84 -14.35
N ASN A 127 -10.22 8.47 -15.34
CA ASN A 127 -10.12 8.05 -16.74
C ASN A 127 -9.47 9.14 -17.62
N GLY A 128 -8.21 8.91 -18.03
CA GLY A 128 -7.48 9.82 -18.93
C GLY A 128 -7.94 9.80 -20.39
N MET A 129 -8.89 8.93 -20.76
CA MET A 129 -9.36 8.76 -22.15
C MET A 129 -10.59 9.59 -22.51
N VAL A 130 -11.21 10.26 -21.53
CA VAL A 130 -12.44 11.04 -21.73
C VAL A 130 -12.07 12.52 -21.78
N SER A 131 -12.52 13.23 -22.82
CA SER A 131 -12.23 14.66 -22.97
C SER A 131 -13.00 15.48 -21.92
N ASN A 132 -12.51 16.68 -21.63
CA ASN A 132 -13.14 17.58 -20.65
C ASN A 132 -14.61 17.90 -21.04
N ASP A 133 -14.87 18.07 -22.34
CA ASP A 133 -16.21 18.35 -22.87
C ASP A 133 -17.19 17.18 -22.66
N GLU A 134 -16.69 15.95 -22.77
CA GLU A 134 -17.50 14.75 -22.53
C GLU A 134 -17.78 14.56 -21.02
N TYR A 135 -16.90 15.04 -20.13
CA TYR A 135 -17.18 15.10 -18.70
C TYR A 135 -18.25 16.13 -18.35
N ILE A 136 -18.21 17.30 -18.99
CA ILE A 136 -19.19 18.37 -18.79
C ILE A 136 -20.57 17.90 -19.25
N SER A 137 -20.67 17.24 -20.41
CA SER A 137 -21.93 16.71 -20.92
C SER A 137 -22.51 15.61 -20.03
N LYS A 138 -21.67 14.65 -19.57
CA LYS A 138 -22.09 13.60 -18.62
C LYS A 138 -22.56 14.17 -17.29
N ARG A 139 -21.90 15.22 -16.77
CA ARG A 139 -22.32 15.89 -15.55
C ARG A 139 -23.67 16.57 -15.73
N PHE A 140 -23.84 17.28 -16.84
CA PHE A 140 -25.08 17.97 -17.17
C PHE A 140 -26.25 16.98 -17.34
N THR A 141 -26.05 15.88 -18.05
CA THR A 141 -27.09 14.84 -18.21
C THR A 141 -27.44 14.17 -16.88
N ALA A 142 -26.43 13.83 -16.06
CA ALA A 142 -26.65 13.25 -14.74
C ALA A 142 -27.40 14.20 -13.79
N GLU A 143 -27.07 15.49 -13.80
CA GLU A 143 -27.78 16.51 -13.03
C GLU A 143 -29.24 16.63 -13.49
N ARG A 144 -29.47 16.71 -14.79
CA ARG A 144 -30.81 16.78 -15.39
C ARG A 144 -31.65 15.53 -15.12
N LEU A 145 -31.03 14.35 -15.16
CA LEU A 145 -31.67 13.07 -14.82
C LEU A 145 -32.04 12.99 -13.34
N LYS A 146 -31.23 13.53 -12.42
CA LYS A 146 -31.59 13.61 -10.99
C LYS A 146 -32.82 14.46 -10.77
N PHE A 147 -32.87 15.64 -11.39
CA PHE A 147 -34.05 16.51 -11.33
C PHE A 147 -35.29 15.82 -11.92
N PHE A 148 -35.15 15.15 -13.07
CA PHE A 148 -36.25 14.43 -13.70
C PHE A 148 -36.76 13.26 -12.86
N LYS A 149 -35.85 12.44 -12.29
CA LYS A 149 -36.21 11.33 -11.40
C LYS A 149 -36.84 11.80 -10.09
N ALA A 150 -36.40 12.93 -9.55
CA ALA A 150 -36.98 13.52 -8.35
C ALA A 150 -38.37 14.12 -8.60
N ALA A 151 -38.61 14.67 -9.80
CA ALA A 151 -39.91 15.24 -10.18
C ALA A 151 -40.93 14.20 -10.67
N ASN A 152 -40.47 13.10 -11.28
CA ASN A 152 -41.29 12.08 -11.93
C ASN A 152 -40.78 10.67 -11.58
N SER A 153 -40.77 10.30 -10.30
CA SER A 153 -40.30 8.95 -9.90
C SER A 153 -41.20 7.83 -10.41
N GLU A 154 -42.48 8.11 -10.67
CA GLU A 154 -43.48 7.12 -11.09
C GLU A 154 -43.48 6.86 -12.61
N LEU A 155 -42.97 7.81 -13.41
CA LEU A 155 -42.80 7.67 -14.87
C LEU A 155 -41.37 7.27 -15.28
N ALA A 156 -40.43 7.27 -14.33
CA ALA A 156 -39.04 6.91 -14.55
C ALA A 156 -38.73 5.45 -14.22
N ASN A 157 -39.75 4.61 -13.97
CA ASN A 157 -39.63 3.16 -14.07
C ASN A 157 -39.77 2.81 -15.56
N ASP A 158 -38.64 2.65 -16.23
CA ASP A 158 -38.51 2.38 -17.66
C ASP A 158 -39.07 1.00 -18.07
N GLY A 159 -40.39 0.86 -18.05
CA GLY A 159 -41.13 -0.17 -18.79
C GLY A 159 -41.11 -1.58 -18.21
N GLU A 160 -40.69 -1.77 -16.96
CA GLU A 160 -40.70 -3.09 -16.32
C GLU A 160 -42.07 -3.49 -15.75
N GLU A 161 -42.89 -2.52 -15.32
CA GLU A 161 -44.28 -2.78 -14.91
C GLU A 161 -45.24 -2.56 -16.08
N LYS A 162 -45.30 -3.56 -16.96
CA LYS A 162 -46.32 -3.60 -18.01
C LYS A 162 -47.69 -3.75 -17.36
N LEU A 163 -48.62 -2.83 -17.67
CA LEU A 163 -49.99 -2.91 -17.17
C LEU A 163 -50.60 -4.25 -17.58
N THR A 164 -50.93 -5.11 -16.62
CA THR A 164 -51.61 -6.40 -16.87
C THR A 164 -52.98 -6.42 -16.22
N HIS A 165 -53.95 -7.09 -16.86
CA HIS A 165 -55.24 -7.42 -16.25
C HIS A 165 -55.47 -8.92 -16.41
N ARG A 166 -55.72 -9.63 -15.31
CA ARG A 166 -55.88 -11.10 -15.26
C ARG A 166 -54.72 -11.89 -15.91
N GLY A 167 -53.49 -11.39 -15.77
CA GLY A 167 -52.28 -12.08 -16.26
C GLY A 167 -51.95 -11.85 -17.74
N ARG A 168 -52.63 -10.93 -18.44
CA ARG A 168 -52.33 -10.55 -19.82
C ARG A 168 -51.97 -9.07 -19.91
N GLU A 169 -50.97 -8.73 -20.72
CA GLU A 169 -50.56 -7.34 -20.96
C GLU A 169 -51.68 -6.58 -21.66
N LEU A 170 -52.05 -5.40 -21.15
CA LEU A 170 -53.13 -4.58 -21.72
C LEU A 170 -52.82 -4.07 -23.14
N THR A 171 -51.55 -4.11 -23.54
CA THR A 171 -51.09 -3.81 -24.90
C THR A 171 -51.52 -4.86 -25.92
N GLU A 172 -51.78 -6.11 -25.50
CA GLU A 172 -52.16 -7.22 -26.37
C GLU A 172 -53.68 -7.37 -26.56
N VAL A 173 -54.50 -6.76 -25.70
CA VAL A 173 -55.96 -6.87 -25.80
C VAL A 173 -56.47 -6.01 -26.98
N GLY A 174 -56.79 -6.65 -28.10
CA GLY A 174 -57.38 -5.98 -29.25
C GLY A 174 -58.76 -5.38 -28.93
N LYS A 175 -59.12 -4.27 -29.58
CA LYS A 175 -60.36 -3.49 -29.36
C LYS A 175 -61.69 -4.26 -29.54
N TYR A 176 -61.64 -5.53 -29.93
CA TYR A 176 -62.80 -6.34 -30.31
C TYR A 176 -62.90 -7.69 -29.59
N ASP A 177 -62.15 -7.90 -28.50
CA ASP A 177 -62.34 -9.08 -27.66
C ASP A 177 -63.64 -8.92 -26.85
N ARG A 178 -64.77 -9.13 -27.52
CA ARG A 178 -66.10 -9.14 -26.91
C ARG A 178 -66.13 -10.32 -25.95
N THR A 179 -66.12 -10.04 -24.65
CA THR A 179 -66.67 -10.97 -23.66
C THR A 179 -68.05 -11.37 -24.15
N ILE A 180 -68.18 -12.62 -24.56
CA ILE A 180 -69.47 -13.27 -24.79
C ILE A 180 -70.16 -13.20 -23.43
N LEU A 181 -71.08 -12.25 -23.26
CA LEU A 181 -72.05 -12.27 -22.18
C LEU A 181 -72.83 -13.56 -22.38
N SER A 182 -72.67 -14.48 -21.44
CA SER A 182 -73.54 -15.65 -21.30
C SER A 182 -74.94 -15.13 -21.05
N ASP A 183 -75.76 -15.19 -22.08
CA ASP A 183 -77.19 -15.00 -22.03
C ASP A 183 -77.79 -16.23 -21.33
N GLU A 184 -77.86 -16.19 -19.99
CA GLU A 184 -78.75 -17.06 -19.23
C GLU A 184 -80.02 -16.24 -18.97
N ASP A 185 -80.93 -16.27 -19.95
CA ASP A 185 -82.36 -16.04 -19.74
C ASP A 185 -82.87 -17.15 -18.80
N ASP A 186 -83.12 -16.80 -17.55
CA ASP A 186 -83.75 -17.65 -16.54
C ASP A 186 -85.27 -17.42 -16.60
N ASP A 187 -85.93 -18.06 -17.57
CA ASP A 187 -87.38 -18.26 -17.62
C ASP A 187 -87.70 -19.70 -17.16
N GLU A 188 -87.99 -19.90 -15.86
CA GLU A 188 -89.09 -20.71 -15.26
C GLU A 188 -88.92 -20.89 -13.72
#